data_AF-A0A3R9P0M2-F1
#
_entry.id   AF-A0A3R9P0M2-F1
#
_cell.length_a   1.000
_cell.length_b   1.000
_cell.length_c   1.000
_cell.angle_alpha   90.00
_cell.angle_beta   90.00
_cell.angle_gamma   90.00
#
_symmetry.space_group_name_H-M   'P 1'
#
loop_
_entity.id
_entity.type
_entity.pdbx_description
1 polymer ?
#
loop_
_entity_poly.entity_id
_entity_poly.type
_entity_poly.pdbx_seq_one_letter_code
_entity_poly.pdbx_strand_id
1 'polypeptide(L)'
;MYKVKVYVTLRESVLDPQGSAVVHSLNSLGYSSIEDVRIGKYMELTVAKSDRAVEDVVKEVCDKLLANPVMEDYRFEIEEVVPQ
;
A
#
# COMPACT_ATOMS: atom_id res chain seq x y z
N MET A 1 11.14 -1.74 18.99
CA MET A 1 9.91 -1.28 18.29
C MET A 1 9.98 -1.82 16.87
N TYR A 2 8.87 -1.84 16.14
CA TYR A 2 8.87 -2.22 14.73
C TYR A 2 8.43 -1.04 13.88
N LYS A 3 9.10 -0.84 12.76
CA LYS A 3 8.65 0.02 11.69
C LYS A 3 8.07 -0.89 10.62
N VAL A 4 6.81 -0.68 10.27
CA VAL A 4 6.11 -1.51 9.30
C VAL A 4 5.71 -0.66 8.11
N LYS A 5 6.10 -1.07 6.92
CA LYS A 5 5.73 -0.42 5.66
C LYS A 5 4.62 -1.24 5.02
N VAL A 6 3.45 -0.65 4.80
CA VAL A 6 2.29 -1.30 4.18
C VAL A 6 2.05 -0.68 2.82
N TYR A 7 1.91 -1.53 1.82
CA TYR A 7 1.62 -1.18 0.44
C TYR A 7 0.26 -1.78 0.09
N VAL A 8 -0.68 -0.93 -0.30
CA VAL A 8 -2.03 -1.35 -0.73
C VAL A 8 -2.19 -0.96 -2.19
N THR A 9 -2.60 -1.91 -3.02
CA THR A 9 -2.81 -1.73 -4.45
C THR A 9 -4.17 -2.28 -4.84
N LEU A 10 -4.87 -1.61 -5.75
CA LEU A 10 -6.08 -2.16 -6.34
C LEU A 10 -5.76 -3.49 -7.05
N ARG A 11 -6.66 -4.48 -6.94
CA ARG A 11 -6.59 -5.73 -7.70
C ARG A 11 -6.57 -5.47 -9.20
N GLU A 12 -5.92 -6.34 -9.97
CA GLU A 12 -5.84 -6.20 -11.44
C GLU A 12 -7.22 -6.15 -12.12
N SER A 13 -8.21 -6.86 -11.57
CA SER A 13 -9.58 -6.85 -12.07
C SER A 13 -10.36 -5.56 -11.76
N VAL A 14 -9.81 -4.68 -10.93
CA VAL A 14 -10.47 -3.44 -10.49
C VAL A 14 -9.92 -2.26 -11.29
N LEU A 15 -10.84 -1.55 -11.94
CA LEU A 15 -10.54 -0.33 -12.68
C LEU A 15 -10.03 0.76 -11.72
N ASP A 16 -9.01 1.49 -12.17
CA ASP A 16 -8.42 2.63 -11.46
C ASP A 16 -8.64 3.92 -12.27
N PRO A 17 -9.75 4.64 -12.05
CA PRO A 17 -10.00 5.91 -12.71
C PRO A 17 -8.94 6.98 -12.42
N GLN A 18 -8.29 6.92 -11.25
CA GLN A 18 -7.27 7.90 -10.87
C GLN A 18 -5.98 7.66 -11.66
N GLY A 19 -5.57 6.39 -11.77
CA GLY A 19 -4.47 5.95 -12.64
C GLY A 19 -4.66 6.40 -14.08
N SER A 20 -5.84 6.14 -14.66
CA SER A 20 -6.17 6.58 -16.02
C SER A 20 -6.09 8.11 -16.20
N ALA A 21 -6.54 8.89 -15.22
CA ALA A 21 -6.44 10.35 -15.27
C ALA A 21 -4.98 10.83 -15.22
N VAL A 22 -4.11 10.14 -14.47
CA VAL A 22 -2.68 10.44 -14.44
C VAL A 22 -2.02 10.09 -15.76
N VAL A 23 -2.31 8.93 -16.36
CA VAL A 23 -1.81 8.56 -17.71
C VAL A 23 -2.19 9.63 -18.74
N HIS A 24 -3.45 10.08 -18.75
CA HIS A 24 -3.90 11.13 -19.67
C HIS A 24 -3.09 12.43 -19.48
N SER A 25 -2.84 12.81 -18.23
CA SER A 25 -2.05 14.00 -17.89
C SER A 25 -0.60 13.87 -18.31
N LEU A 26 0.02 12.71 -18.09
CA LEU A 26 1.40 12.41 -18.50
C LEU A 26 1.58 12.44 -20.03
N ASN A 27 0.63 11.86 -20.76
CA ASN A 27 0.60 11.93 -22.23
C ASN A 27 0.50 13.37 -22.72
N SER A 28 -0.34 14.20 -22.10
CA SER A 28 -0.48 15.63 -22.42
C SER A 28 0.80 16.43 -22.17
N LEU A 29 1.65 15.97 -21.24
CA LEU A 29 2.96 16.53 -20.96
C LEU A 29 4.08 15.98 -21.87
N GLY A 30 3.76 15.09 -22.81
CA GLY A 30 4.71 14.52 -23.78
C GLY A 30 5.33 13.19 -23.37
N TYR A 31 4.92 12.59 -22.25
CA TYR A 31 5.42 11.28 -21.78
C TYR A 31 4.61 10.12 -22.36
N SER A 32 4.64 9.95 -23.68
CA SER A 32 3.84 8.94 -24.39
C SER A 32 4.29 7.49 -24.20
N SER A 33 5.49 7.27 -23.63
CA SER A 33 5.99 5.93 -23.32
C SER A 33 5.38 5.31 -22.06
N ILE A 34 4.58 6.06 -21.30
CA ILE A 34 3.91 5.58 -20.08
C ILE A 34 2.50 5.13 -20.46
N GLU A 35 2.30 3.82 -20.55
CA GLU A 35 1.05 3.22 -21.03
C GLU A 35 0.01 3.02 -19.92
N ASP A 36 0.46 2.78 -18.68
CA ASP A 36 -0.41 2.53 -17.54
C ASP A 36 0.18 3.11 -16.24
N VAL A 37 -0.70 3.51 -15.34
CA VAL A 37 -0.35 3.94 -13.98
C VAL A 37 -1.40 3.37 -13.03
N ARG A 38 -0.92 2.72 -11.96
CA ARG A 38 -1.75 2.21 -10.88
C ARG A 38 -1.50 3.03 -9.63
N ILE A 39 -2.56 3.56 -9.03
CA ILE A 39 -2.50 4.35 -7.81
C ILE A 39 -2.89 3.47 -6.63
N GLY A 40 -2.03 3.48 -5.62
CA GLY A 40 -2.19 2.73 -4.38
C GLY A 40 -1.89 3.60 -3.17
N LYS A 41 -1.84 2.96 -2.00
CA LYS A 41 -1.54 3.61 -0.72
C LYS A 41 -0.22 3.06 -0.18
N TYR A 42 0.61 3.95 0.35
CA TYR A 42 1.78 3.61 1.14
C TYR A 42 1.60 4.16 2.55
N MET A 43 1.81 3.33 3.56
CA MET A 43 1.65 3.70 4.96
C MET A 43 2.83 3.17 5.77
N GLU A 44 3.30 3.99 6.72
CA GLU A 44 4.28 3.57 7.71
C GLU A 44 3.64 3.49 9.09
N LEU A 45 3.73 2.34 9.74
CA LEU A 45 3.25 2.12 11.09
C LEU A 45 4.43 1.98 12.04
N THR A 46 4.33 2.63 13.19
CA THR A 46 5.22 2.36 14.32
C THR A 46 4.49 1.45 15.30
N VAL A 47 4.99 0.24 15.48
CA VAL A 47 4.36 -0.78 16.33
C VAL A 47 5.24 -1.07 17.54
N ALA A 48 4.68 -0.93 18.73
CA ALA A 48 5.37 -1.28 19.97
C ALA A 48 5.58 -2.80 20.06
N LYS A 49 6.63 -3.24 20.77
CA LYS A 49 6.79 -4.67 21.10
C LYS A 49 5.67 -5.07 22.06
N SER A 50 5.10 -6.25 21.87
CA SER A 50 4.06 -6.83 22.72
C SER A 50 4.18 -8.36 22.73
N ASP A 51 3.36 -9.04 23.52
CA ASP A 51 3.30 -10.51 23.53
C ASP A 51 2.70 -11.09 22.24
N ARG A 52 1.93 -10.29 21.49
CA ARG A 52 1.45 -10.68 20.15
C ARG A 52 2.56 -10.50 19.12
N ALA A 53 2.63 -11.43 18.17
CA ALA A 53 3.47 -11.27 17.00
C ALA A 53 3.03 -10.03 16.22
N VAL A 54 4.00 -9.19 15.85
CA VAL A 54 3.75 -7.95 15.09
C VAL A 54 3.05 -8.25 13.77
N GLU A 55 3.38 -9.38 13.14
CA GLU A 55 2.76 -9.85 11.91
C GLU A 55 1.25 -10.03 12.04
N ASP A 56 0.79 -10.71 13.11
CA ASP A 56 -0.65 -10.94 13.36
C ASP A 56 -1.40 -9.63 13.56
N VAL A 57 -0.80 -8.68 14.28
CA VAL A 57 -1.40 -7.37 14.52
C VAL A 57 -1.52 -6.58 13.22
N VAL A 58 -0.44 -6.52 12.43
CA VAL A 58 -0.42 -5.79 11.15
C VAL A 58 -1.43 -6.40 10.18
N LYS A 59 -1.46 -7.74 10.07
CA LYS A 59 -2.40 -8.45 9.21
C LYS A 59 -3.85 -8.15 9.58
N GLU A 60 -4.18 -8.25 10.87
CA GLU A 60 -5.52 -7.94 11.37
C GLU A 60 -5.94 -6.49 11.05
N VAL A 61 -5.02 -5.53 11.24
CA VAL A 61 -5.27 -4.12 10.94
C VAL A 61 -5.43 -3.87 9.44
N CYS A 62 -4.66 -4.56 8.60
CA CYS A 62 -4.80 -4.48 7.15
C CYS A 62 -6.16 -5.02 6.69
N ASP A 63 -6.55 -6.22 7.15
CA ASP A 63 -7.80 -6.88 6.77
C ASP A 63 -9.05 -6.11 7.25
N LYS A 64 -8.97 -5.47 8.42
CA LYS A 64 -10.12 -4.77 9.02
C LYS A 64 -10.27 -3.32 8.58
N LEU A 65 -9.18 -2.65 8.19
CA LEU A 65 -9.21 -1.19 8.01
C LEU A 65 -8.37 -0.68 6.85
N LEU A 66 -7.09 -1.07 6.73
CA LEU A 66 -6.19 -0.38 5.80
C LEU A 66 -6.41 -0.77 4.33
N ALA A 67 -6.90 -1.99 4.09
CA ALA A 67 -7.22 -2.49 2.76
C ALA A 67 -8.69 -2.92 2.70
N ASN A 68 -9.34 -2.65 1.57
CA ASN A 68 -10.63 -3.23 1.24
C ASN A 68 -10.41 -4.64 0.64
N PRO A 69 -10.77 -5.73 1.35
CA PRO A 69 -10.44 -7.10 0.93
C PRO A 69 -11.15 -7.56 -0.36
N VAL A 70 -12.16 -6.82 -0.83
CA VAL A 70 -12.85 -7.10 -2.09
C VAL A 70 -12.08 -6.49 -3.27
N MET A 71 -11.53 -5.29 -3.10
CA MET A 71 -11.03 -4.46 -4.20
C MET A 71 -9.50 -4.31 -4.21
N GLU A 72 -8.86 -4.48 -3.07
CA GLU A 72 -7.45 -4.15 -2.85
C GLU A 72 -6.70 -5.40 -2.35
N ASP A 73 -5.45 -5.51 -2.80
CA ASP A 73 -4.46 -6.40 -2.21
C ASP A 73 -3.46 -5.57 -1.41
N TYR A 74 -2.80 -6.20 -0.45
CA TYR A 74 -1.74 -5.54 0.30
C TYR A 74 -0.55 -6.46 0.55
N ARG A 75 0.60 -5.83 0.76
CA ARG A 75 1.81 -6.47 1.28
C ARG A 75 2.44 -5.55 2.32
N PHE A 76 3.22 -6.11 3.22
CA PHE A 76 3.93 -5.32 4.21
C PHE A 76 5.34 -5.83 4.47
N GLU A 77 6.19 -4.92 4.92
CA GLU A 77 7.58 -5.19 5.31
C GLU A 77 7.74 -4.75 6.77
N ILE A 78 8.38 -5.58 7.59
CA ILE A 78 8.59 -5.33 9.01
C ILE A 78 10.08 -5.16 9.26
N GLU A 79 10.47 -4.03 9.83
CA GLU A 79 11.83 -3.72 10.23
C GLU A 79 11.88 -3.55 11.75
N GLU A 80 12.75 -4.30 12.43
CA GLU A 80 13.02 -4.05 13.85
C GLU A 80 13.86 -2.79 13.98
N VAL A 81 13.34 -1.81 14.71
CA VAL A 81 14.03 -0.56 15.03
C VAL A 81 14.44 -0.57 16.49
N VAL A 82 15.75 -0.41 16.70
CA VAL A 82 16.35 -0.11 18.00
C VAL A 82 16.20 1.40 18.22
N PRO A 83 15.62 1.85 19.34
CA PRO A 83 15.63 3.27 19.68
C PRO A 83 17.09 3.77 19.74
N GLN A 84 17.39 4.87 19.05
CA GLN A 84 18.63 5.62 19.29
C GLN A 84 18.58 6.31 20.64
#